data_AF-A0A955WA70-F1
#
_entry.id   AF-A0A955WA70-F1
#
_cell.length_a   1.000
_cell.length_b   1.000
_cell.length_c   1.000
_cell.angle_alpha   90.00
_cell.angle_beta   90.00
_cell.angle_gamma   90.00
#
_symmetry.space_group_name_H-M   'P 1'
#
loop_
_entity.id
_entity.type
_entity.pdbx_description
1 polymer ?
#
loop_
_entity_poly.entity_id
_entity_poly.type
_entity_poly.pdbx_seq_one_letter_code
_entity_poly.pdbx_strand_id
1 'polypeptide(L)'
;MSKQVARLSALAIALVSVCVVGCEEDAPRCTSTLDCEEGVCGPRDRCQTGEVGNPCDEASHCLGTCGPNGTCQLGLAGDPCVGDQNCEYAPGGAGIFVCGDAGTCEREYRCTGYVTPCSLVSTYSCSSVAGCRTGGSCGGSPGSCYSQYSSYSCNSLDGCYWSSYSNNCSGSARSCSLYFSEYTCEGQGYCYWLPDCEGVAYSCGSFDAATCTTQPGCYLE
;
A
#
# COMPACT_ATOMS: atom_id res chain seq x y z
N MET A 1 15.70 87.34 -33.20
CA MET A 1 16.81 86.37 -33.13
C MET A 1 16.79 85.67 -31.77
N SER A 2 16.22 84.47 -31.65
CA SER A 2 16.61 83.51 -30.61
C SER A 2 16.08 82.13 -30.95
N LYS A 3 16.95 81.16 -30.71
CA LYS A 3 17.01 79.82 -31.31
C LYS A 3 15.95 78.88 -30.74
N GLN A 4 15.46 78.02 -31.62
CA GLN A 4 14.79 76.76 -31.30
C GLN A 4 15.68 75.88 -30.42
N VAL A 5 15.09 75.21 -29.43
CA VAL A 5 15.68 74.04 -28.78
C VAL A 5 14.63 72.93 -28.80
N ALA A 6 14.67 72.11 -29.84
CA ALA A 6 13.93 70.86 -29.92
C ALA A 6 14.60 69.83 -29.00
N ARG A 7 13.89 69.35 -27.98
CA ARG A 7 14.32 68.21 -27.17
C ARG A 7 13.77 66.94 -27.84
N LEU A 8 14.65 66.21 -28.53
CA LEU A 8 14.40 64.81 -28.89
C LEU A 8 14.60 63.95 -27.63
N SER A 9 13.51 63.46 -27.06
CA SER A 9 13.54 62.38 -26.10
C SER A 9 13.72 61.06 -26.86
N ALA A 10 14.92 60.49 -26.78
CA ALA A 10 15.22 59.16 -27.29
C ALA A 10 14.49 58.11 -26.44
N LEU A 11 13.41 57.54 -26.98
CA LEU A 11 12.73 56.39 -26.41
C LEU A 11 13.55 55.15 -26.76
N ALA A 12 14.42 54.72 -25.84
CA ALA A 12 15.11 53.44 -25.94
C ALA A 12 14.08 52.33 -25.68
N ILE A 13 13.50 51.79 -26.75
CA ILE A 13 12.69 50.57 -26.71
C ILE A 13 13.68 49.43 -26.47
N ALA A 14 13.87 49.06 -25.21
CA ALA A 14 14.45 47.78 -24.85
C ALA A 14 13.48 46.71 -25.37
N LEU A 15 13.80 46.14 -26.52
CA LEU A 15 13.28 44.84 -26.94
C LEU A 15 13.79 43.82 -25.93
N VAL A 16 13.11 43.74 -24.79
CA VAL A 16 13.07 42.53 -24.00
C VAL A 16 12.45 41.52 -24.96
N SER A 17 13.30 40.73 -25.59
CA SER A 17 12.88 39.52 -26.28
C SER A 17 12.32 38.62 -25.18
N VAL A 18 11.05 38.83 -24.89
CA VAL A 18 10.26 37.90 -24.10
C VAL A 18 10.14 36.71 -25.03
N CYS A 19 11.02 35.73 -24.86
CA CYS A 19 10.79 34.37 -25.31
C CYS A 19 9.55 33.89 -24.56
N VAL A 20 8.38 34.26 -25.06
CA VAL A 20 7.10 33.70 -24.65
C VAL A 20 7.12 32.26 -25.14
N VAL A 21 7.54 31.36 -24.25
CA VAL A 21 7.19 29.93 -24.22
C VAL A 21 7.14 29.26 -25.61
N GLY A 22 8.24 28.69 -26.08
CA GLY A 22 8.20 27.83 -27.27
C GLY A 22 9.41 27.83 -28.21
N CYS A 23 10.56 28.38 -27.82
CA CYS A 23 11.79 28.04 -28.54
C CYS A 23 12.28 26.68 -28.01
N GLU A 24 11.66 25.60 -28.49
CA GLU A 24 12.32 24.29 -28.57
C GLU A 24 13.54 24.47 -29.47
N GLU A 25 14.64 24.97 -28.92
CA GLU A 25 15.94 24.78 -29.55
C GLU A 25 16.14 23.28 -29.65
N ASP A 26 16.45 22.78 -30.85
CA ASP A 26 16.52 21.36 -31.18
C ASP A 26 17.32 20.61 -30.13
N ALA A 27 16.61 19.95 -29.20
CA ALA A 27 17.23 19.15 -28.18
C ALA A 27 18.16 18.12 -28.86
N PRO A 28 19.37 17.91 -28.31
CA PRO A 28 20.34 17.02 -28.91
C PRO A 28 19.73 15.62 -29.09
N ARG A 29 20.09 14.99 -30.21
CA ARG A 29 19.67 13.61 -30.45
C ARG A 29 20.39 12.65 -29.51
N CYS A 30 19.70 11.63 -29.05
CA CYS A 30 20.23 10.61 -28.14
C CYS A 30 19.87 9.20 -28.60
N THR A 31 20.70 8.23 -28.26
CA THR A 31 20.43 6.79 -28.39
C THR A 31 20.31 6.11 -27.03
N SER A 32 20.78 6.79 -25.98
CA SER A 32 20.67 6.39 -24.60
C SER A 32 20.67 7.61 -23.68
N THR A 33 20.28 7.43 -22.42
CA THR A 33 20.33 8.49 -21.40
C THR A 33 21.74 9.04 -21.17
N LEU A 34 22.79 8.28 -21.47
CA LEU A 34 24.19 8.75 -21.36
C LEU A 34 24.57 9.79 -22.42
N ASP A 35 23.78 9.92 -23.48
CA ASP A 35 24.01 10.92 -24.53
C ASP A 35 23.45 12.30 -24.12
N CYS A 36 22.68 12.37 -23.04
CA CYS A 36 22.10 13.60 -22.53
C CYS A 36 22.99 14.19 -21.44
N GLU A 37 23.35 15.47 -21.60
CA GLU A 37 24.16 16.20 -20.61
C GLU A 37 23.40 16.34 -19.28
N GLU A 38 22.07 16.49 -19.35
CA GLU A 38 21.12 16.39 -18.25
C GLU A 38 19.83 15.69 -18.72
N GLY A 39 19.19 14.91 -17.82
CA GLY A 39 17.88 14.30 -18.08
C GLY A 39 17.93 12.87 -18.63
N VAL A 40 16.96 12.52 -19.48
CA VAL A 40 16.74 11.19 -20.06
C VAL A 40 16.55 11.26 -21.57
N CYS A 41 16.90 10.19 -22.28
CA CYS A 41 16.57 10.09 -23.70
C CYS A 41 15.08 9.77 -23.84
N GLY A 42 14.32 10.65 -24.48
CA GLY A 42 12.87 10.51 -24.63
C GLY A 42 12.45 10.04 -26.03
N PRO A 43 11.13 10.02 -26.30
CA PRO A 43 10.60 9.65 -27.61
C PRO A 43 11.17 10.51 -28.73
N ARG A 44 11.38 9.90 -29.90
CA ARG A 44 11.99 10.52 -31.10
C ARG A 44 13.48 10.84 -30.93
N ASP A 45 14.17 10.09 -30.08
CA ASP A 45 15.62 10.16 -29.91
C ASP A 45 16.07 11.56 -29.49
N ARG A 46 15.33 12.23 -28.58
CA ARG A 46 15.66 13.59 -28.10
C ARG A 46 15.80 13.62 -26.58
N CYS A 47 16.82 14.34 -26.11
CA CYS A 47 17.00 14.55 -24.68
C CYS A 47 15.87 15.40 -24.09
N GLN A 48 15.35 14.98 -22.94
CA GLN A 48 14.32 15.68 -22.17
C GLN A 48 14.60 15.60 -20.68
N THR A 49 13.96 16.45 -19.86
CA THR A 49 14.20 16.45 -18.41
C THR A 49 13.71 15.17 -17.73
N GLY A 50 12.74 14.46 -18.32
CA GLY A 50 12.13 13.25 -17.75
C GLY A 50 11.17 13.55 -16.58
N GLU A 51 10.86 14.82 -16.34
CA GLU A 51 9.89 15.29 -15.35
C GLU A 51 8.43 15.04 -15.76
N VAL A 52 7.51 15.24 -14.81
CA VAL A 52 6.07 15.03 -14.97
C VAL A 52 5.52 15.80 -16.17
N GLY A 53 4.71 15.12 -16.99
CA GLY A 53 4.08 15.68 -18.19
C GLY A 53 4.91 15.54 -19.47
N ASN A 54 6.20 15.19 -19.37
CA ASN A 54 7.01 14.92 -20.55
C ASN A 54 6.51 13.68 -21.30
N PRO A 55 6.53 13.66 -22.64
CA PRO A 55 6.08 12.51 -23.41
C PRO A 55 6.97 11.28 -23.17
N CYS A 56 6.36 10.10 -23.17
CA CYS A 56 7.05 8.82 -23.03
C CYS A 56 6.25 7.69 -23.69
N ASP A 57 6.93 6.62 -24.05
CA ASP A 57 6.37 5.34 -24.53
C ASP A 57 7.01 4.14 -23.79
N GLU A 58 8.03 4.38 -22.97
CA GLU A 58 8.62 3.41 -22.04
C GLU A 58 9.15 4.10 -20.77
N ALA A 59 9.40 3.31 -19.71
CA ALA A 59 9.80 3.85 -18.40
C ALA A 59 11.17 4.56 -18.41
N SER A 60 12.09 4.14 -19.28
CA SER A 60 13.42 4.76 -19.49
C SER A 60 13.35 6.22 -19.92
N HIS A 61 12.22 6.65 -20.47
CA HIS A 61 12.01 8.01 -20.96
C HIS A 61 11.61 9.00 -19.85
N CYS A 62 11.53 8.54 -18.60
CA CYS A 62 11.12 9.32 -17.45
C CYS A 62 12.11 9.17 -16.29
N LEU A 63 12.17 10.17 -15.41
CA LEU A 63 12.78 10.02 -14.09
C LEU A 63 11.86 9.24 -13.12
N GLY A 64 10.59 9.06 -13.49
CA GLY A 64 9.57 8.26 -12.79
C GLY A 64 9.01 7.15 -13.69
N THR A 65 7.68 6.99 -13.73
CA THR A 65 7.02 6.00 -14.61
C THR A 65 6.43 6.66 -15.84
N CYS A 66 6.35 5.90 -16.94
CA CYS A 66 5.54 6.30 -18.08
C CYS A 66 4.08 5.92 -17.84
N GLY A 67 3.21 6.92 -17.73
CA GLY A 67 1.79 6.73 -17.50
C GLY A 67 1.02 6.29 -18.76
N PRO A 68 -0.22 5.82 -18.60
CA PRO A 68 -1.04 5.32 -19.71
C PRO A 68 -1.41 6.38 -20.76
N ASN A 69 -1.29 7.66 -20.41
CA ASN A 69 -1.49 8.78 -21.34
C ASN A 69 -0.22 9.12 -22.15
N GLY A 70 0.82 8.28 -22.10
CA GLY A 70 2.09 8.52 -22.79
C GLY A 70 2.84 9.73 -22.24
N THR A 71 2.69 10.01 -20.95
CA THR A 71 3.38 11.10 -20.25
C THR A 71 4.00 10.60 -18.96
N CYS A 72 5.15 11.16 -18.61
CA CYS A 72 5.88 10.87 -17.39
C CYS A 72 5.06 11.30 -16.18
N GLN A 73 5.05 10.46 -15.16
CA GLN A 73 4.36 10.69 -13.89
C GLN A 73 5.21 10.20 -12.71
N LEU A 74 4.84 10.63 -11.50
CA LEU A 74 5.57 10.26 -10.28
C LEU A 74 5.09 8.91 -9.72
N GLY A 75 3.95 8.39 -10.18
CA GLY A 75 3.35 7.18 -9.64
C GLY A 75 2.74 7.41 -8.25
N LEU A 76 2.24 8.61 -7.98
CA LEU A 76 1.64 9.00 -6.70
C LEU A 76 0.13 8.79 -6.69
N ALA A 77 -0.47 8.87 -5.51
CA ALA A 77 -1.92 8.82 -5.37
C ALA A 77 -2.63 9.82 -6.30
N GLY A 78 -3.55 9.33 -7.12
CA GLY A 78 -4.28 10.10 -8.13
C GLY A 78 -3.67 10.06 -9.53
N ASP A 79 -2.45 9.55 -9.71
CA ASP A 79 -1.85 9.39 -11.03
C ASP A 79 -2.57 8.29 -11.82
N PRO A 80 -2.87 8.48 -13.11
CA PRO A 80 -3.53 7.47 -13.92
C PRO A 80 -2.67 6.22 -14.08
N CYS A 81 -3.30 5.05 -14.03
CA CYS A 81 -2.62 3.76 -14.12
C CYS A 81 -3.45 2.74 -14.92
N VAL A 82 -2.76 1.74 -15.47
CA VAL A 82 -3.37 0.55 -16.09
C VAL A 82 -2.93 -0.75 -15.41
N GLY A 83 -1.99 -0.66 -14.46
CA GLY A 83 -1.55 -1.73 -13.58
C GLY A 83 -0.64 -1.19 -12.47
N ASP A 84 -0.35 -2.01 -11.46
CA ASP A 84 0.40 -1.61 -10.25
C ASP A 84 1.81 -1.12 -10.56
N GLN A 85 2.42 -1.59 -11.66
CA GLN A 85 3.73 -1.10 -12.11
C GLN A 85 3.75 0.40 -12.46
N ASN A 86 2.60 1.02 -12.71
CA ASN A 86 2.51 2.47 -12.93
C ASN A 86 2.60 3.28 -11.62
N CYS A 87 2.49 2.62 -10.47
CA CYS A 87 2.40 3.24 -9.13
C CYS A 87 3.64 2.97 -8.25
N GLU A 88 4.62 2.21 -8.74
CA GLU A 88 5.72 1.69 -7.91
C GLU A 88 6.86 2.70 -7.65
N TYR A 89 6.89 3.84 -8.37
CA TYR A 89 8.07 4.72 -8.44
C TYR A 89 7.90 6.06 -7.73
N ALA A 90 7.38 6.06 -6.50
CA ALA A 90 7.40 7.22 -5.63
C ALA A 90 8.70 7.25 -4.79
N PRO A 91 9.84 7.80 -5.28
CA PRO A 91 11.05 7.92 -4.47
C PRO A 91 10.76 8.79 -3.24
N GLY A 92 10.70 8.16 -2.07
CA GLY A 92 10.51 8.84 -0.79
C GLY A 92 9.13 8.70 -0.14
N GLY A 93 8.20 7.95 -0.73
CA GLY A 93 6.92 7.62 -0.10
C GLY A 93 7.00 6.33 0.73
N ALA A 94 6.81 6.41 2.05
CA ALA A 94 6.50 5.23 2.86
C ALA A 94 5.08 4.78 2.51
N GLY A 95 4.95 3.81 1.60
CA GLY A 95 3.67 3.22 1.22
C GLY A 95 3.75 2.48 -0.10
N ILE A 96 2.98 1.41 -0.22
CA ILE A 96 2.78 0.70 -1.48
C ILE A 96 1.60 1.38 -2.17
N PHE A 97 1.75 1.75 -3.43
CA PHE A 97 0.64 2.26 -4.23
C PHE A 97 0.22 1.18 -5.24
N VAL A 98 -1.08 0.97 -5.36
CA VAL A 98 -1.69 0.01 -6.27
C VAL A 98 -2.62 0.74 -7.23
N CYS A 99 -2.87 0.17 -8.40
CA CYS A 99 -3.81 0.73 -9.35
C CYS A 99 -5.24 0.40 -8.92
N GLY A 100 -5.98 1.39 -8.43
CA GLY A 100 -7.37 1.22 -8.00
C GLY A 100 -8.34 1.02 -9.17
N ASP A 101 -9.57 0.61 -8.86
CA ASP A 101 -10.64 0.38 -9.84
C ASP A 101 -10.98 1.64 -10.67
N ALA A 102 -10.68 2.82 -10.15
CA ALA A 102 -10.85 4.09 -10.83
C ALA A 102 -9.79 4.34 -11.93
N GLY A 103 -8.81 3.44 -12.09
CA GLY A 103 -7.68 3.62 -13.01
C GLY A 103 -6.70 4.68 -12.52
N THR A 104 -6.63 4.89 -11.21
CA THR A 104 -5.68 5.81 -10.56
C THR A 104 -4.91 5.09 -9.48
N CYS A 105 -3.64 5.45 -9.29
CA CYS A 105 -2.83 4.97 -8.20
C CYS A 105 -3.47 5.39 -6.88
N GLU A 106 -3.61 4.43 -5.97
CA GLU A 106 -4.15 4.62 -4.63
C GLU A 106 -3.16 4.03 -3.63
N ARG A 107 -3.10 4.61 -2.43
CA ARG A 107 -2.25 4.06 -1.37
C ARG A 107 -2.89 2.76 -0.86
N GLU A 108 -2.19 1.65 -1.00
CA GLU A 108 -2.52 0.41 -0.31
C GLU A 108 -2.07 0.55 1.14
N TYR A 109 -3.04 0.66 2.06
CA TYR A 109 -2.73 0.59 3.48
C TYR A 109 -2.56 -0.87 3.89
N ARG A 110 -1.41 -1.20 4.46
CA ARG A 110 -1.19 -2.53 5.02
C ARG A 110 -1.42 -2.47 6.52
N CYS A 111 -2.27 -3.36 7.01
CA CYS A 111 -2.43 -3.49 8.45
C CYS A 111 -1.24 -4.26 9.01
N THR A 112 -0.47 -3.60 9.87
CA THR A 112 0.72 -4.15 10.52
C THR A 112 0.63 -3.93 12.02
N GLY A 113 1.64 -4.42 12.75
CA GLY A 113 1.75 -4.27 14.20
C GLY A 113 1.73 -5.60 14.96
N TYR A 114 1.64 -5.49 16.28
CA TYR A 114 1.68 -6.62 17.20
C TYR A 114 0.34 -6.74 17.90
N VAL A 115 -0.34 -7.86 17.67
CA VAL A 115 -1.65 -8.12 18.27
C VAL A 115 -1.55 -8.21 19.78
N THR A 116 -2.50 -7.61 20.49
CA THR A 116 -2.59 -7.73 21.94
C THR A 116 -3.14 -9.12 22.30
N PRO A 117 -2.46 -9.92 23.15
CA PRO A 117 -2.99 -11.19 23.66
C PRO A 117 -4.36 -11.01 24.30
N CYS A 118 -5.29 -11.95 24.08
CA CYS A 118 -6.64 -11.84 24.61
C CYS A 118 -6.68 -11.74 26.14
N SER A 119 -5.69 -12.34 26.83
CA SER A 119 -5.52 -12.28 28.29
C SER A 119 -5.30 -10.86 28.82
N LEU A 120 -4.71 -9.97 28.01
CA LEU A 120 -4.46 -8.57 28.35
C LEU A 120 -5.62 -7.65 27.97
N VAL A 121 -6.60 -8.16 27.22
CA VAL A 121 -7.81 -7.41 26.84
C VAL A 121 -8.83 -7.49 27.98
N SER A 122 -9.45 -6.36 28.31
CA SER A 122 -10.50 -6.33 29.33
C SER A 122 -11.68 -7.23 28.92
N THR A 123 -12.35 -7.84 29.90
CA THR A 123 -13.55 -8.67 29.63
C THR A 123 -14.65 -7.90 28.90
N TYR A 124 -14.74 -6.58 29.09
CA TYR A 124 -15.72 -5.71 28.41
C TYR A 124 -15.38 -5.49 26.93
N SER A 125 -14.09 -5.38 26.59
CA SER A 125 -13.62 -5.17 25.20
C SER A 125 -13.34 -6.48 24.46
N CYS A 126 -13.44 -7.62 25.13
CA CYS A 126 -13.06 -8.91 24.58
C CYS A 126 -13.81 -9.27 23.30
N SER A 127 -15.12 -8.99 23.25
CA SER A 127 -15.97 -9.27 22.09
C SER A 127 -15.71 -8.35 20.89
N SER A 128 -15.03 -7.22 21.09
CA SER A 128 -14.62 -6.31 20.00
C SER A 128 -13.28 -6.66 19.37
N VAL A 129 -12.50 -7.55 20.01
CA VAL A 129 -11.21 -8.00 19.48
C VAL A 129 -11.39 -9.30 18.70
N ALA A 130 -11.09 -9.27 17.41
CA ALA A 130 -11.25 -10.42 16.54
C ALA A 130 -10.29 -11.55 16.95
N GLY A 131 -10.85 -12.73 17.22
CA GLY A 131 -10.12 -13.89 17.74
C GLY A 131 -10.25 -14.11 19.25
N CYS A 132 -10.74 -13.12 20.00
CA CYS A 132 -10.97 -13.24 21.43
C CYS A 132 -12.44 -13.58 21.76
N ARG A 133 -12.67 -14.34 22.85
CA ARG A 133 -14.00 -14.70 23.34
C ARG A 133 -14.10 -14.58 24.86
N THR A 134 -15.29 -14.22 25.34
CA THR A 134 -15.60 -14.15 26.77
C THR A 134 -16.00 -15.53 27.30
N GLY A 135 -15.22 -16.07 28.24
CA GLY A 135 -15.47 -17.35 28.90
C GLY A 135 -15.23 -17.31 30.41
N GLY A 136 -15.61 -16.20 31.06
CA GLY A 136 -15.25 -15.87 32.45
C GLY A 136 -14.03 -14.95 32.54
N SER A 137 -13.02 -15.21 31.72
CA SER A 137 -11.94 -14.28 31.35
C SER A 137 -11.97 -14.02 29.84
N CYS A 138 -11.25 -13.00 29.37
CA CYS A 138 -11.00 -12.85 27.94
C CYS A 138 -9.89 -13.82 27.54
N GLY A 139 -10.22 -14.77 26.68
CA GLY A 139 -9.26 -15.74 26.16
C GLY A 139 -9.47 -15.90 24.67
N GLY A 140 -8.41 -16.21 23.94
CA GLY A 140 -8.61 -16.61 22.55
C GLY A 140 -9.16 -18.02 22.47
N SER A 141 -9.90 -18.25 21.40
CA SER A 141 -10.40 -19.57 21.03
C SER A 141 -9.62 -20.02 19.81
N PRO A 142 -9.38 -21.33 19.63
CA PRO A 142 -9.00 -21.83 18.32
C PRO A 142 -10.04 -21.39 17.29
N GLY A 143 -9.63 -21.40 16.02
CA GLY A 143 -10.49 -21.07 14.89
C GLY A 143 -11.84 -21.81 14.97
N SER A 144 -12.90 -21.19 14.43
CA SER A 144 -14.23 -21.80 14.46
C SER A 144 -14.21 -23.18 13.80
N CYS A 145 -14.90 -24.16 14.38
CA CYS A 145 -15.10 -25.45 13.70
C CYS A 145 -15.72 -25.22 12.32
N TYR A 146 -16.69 -24.30 12.22
CA TYR A 146 -17.39 -24.00 10.96
C TYR A 146 -16.52 -23.35 9.88
N SER A 147 -15.33 -22.85 10.21
CA SER A 147 -14.39 -22.32 9.22
C SER A 147 -13.41 -23.38 8.68
N GLN A 148 -13.58 -24.66 9.06
CA GLN A 148 -12.78 -25.76 8.55
C GLN A 148 -13.48 -26.42 7.36
N TYR A 149 -12.82 -26.41 6.20
CA TYR A 149 -13.35 -26.92 4.93
C TYR A 149 -12.87 -28.34 4.58
N SER A 150 -12.08 -28.97 5.44
CA SER A 150 -11.61 -30.34 5.26
C SER A 150 -11.79 -31.15 6.53
N SER A 151 -11.96 -32.47 6.37
CA SER A 151 -12.05 -33.40 7.50
C SER A 151 -10.78 -33.40 8.34
N TYR A 152 -9.61 -33.24 7.71
CA TYR A 152 -8.32 -33.15 8.39
C TYR A 152 -8.25 -31.90 9.28
N SER A 153 -8.48 -30.72 8.70
CA SER A 153 -8.42 -29.44 9.45
C SER A 153 -9.51 -29.33 10.52
N CYS A 154 -10.65 -29.98 10.32
CA CYS A 154 -11.71 -30.06 11.32
C CYS A 154 -11.28 -30.90 12.52
N ASN A 155 -10.77 -32.11 12.27
CA ASN A 155 -10.39 -33.04 13.33
C ASN A 155 -9.07 -32.66 14.01
N SER A 156 -8.28 -31.73 13.45
CA SER A 156 -7.10 -31.18 14.13
C SER A 156 -7.45 -30.22 15.26
N LEU A 157 -8.67 -29.67 15.29
CA LEU A 157 -9.14 -28.78 16.36
C LEU A 157 -9.90 -29.58 17.42
N ASP A 158 -9.45 -29.53 18.68
CA ASP A 158 -10.12 -30.22 19.78
C ASP A 158 -11.52 -29.64 20.01
N GLY A 159 -12.51 -30.51 20.13
CA GLY A 159 -13.94 -30.14 20.25
C GLY A 159 -14.66 -29.91 18.91
N CYS A 160 -13.97 -30.06 17.78
CA CYS A 160 -14.59 -30.04 16.45
C CYS A 160 -14.82 -31.46 15.92
N TYR A 161 -15.86 -31.62 15.10
CA TYR A 161 -16.25 -32.89 14.49
C TYR A 161 -16.66 -32.71 13.04
N TRP A 162 -16.07 -33.52 12.15
CA TRP A 162 -16.41 -33.55 10.72
C TRP A 162 -17.57 -34.49 10.43
N SER A 163 -18.62 -33.98 9.77
CA SER A 163 -19.73 -34.80 9.28
C SER A 163 -19.54 -35.12 7.79
N SER A 164 -19.26 -36.39 7.47
CA SER A 164 -19.14 -36.85 6.09
C SER A 164 -20.47 -36.82 5.31
N TYR A 165 -21.62 -36.76 6.00
CA TYR A 165 -22.92 -36.68 5.35
C TYR A 165 -23.19 -35.27 4.80
N SER A 166 -22.89 -34.25 5.61
CA SER A 166 -23.12 -32.84 5.27
C SER A 166 -21.87 -32.13 4.72
N ASN A 167 -20.73 -32.83 4.66
CA ASN A 167 -19.42 -32.30 4.26
C ASN A 167 -19.09 -30.97 4.96
N ASN A 168 -19.37 -30.91 6.25
CA ASN A 168 -19.13 -29.72 7.06
C ASN A 168 -18.50 -30.09 8.41
N CYS A 169 -17.77 -29.11 8.95
CA CYS A 169 -17.23 -29.18 10.30
C CYS A 169 -18.20 -28.51 11.28
N SER A 170 -18.41 -29.13 12.43
CA SER A 170 -19.35 -28.70 13.47
C SER A 170 -18.71 -28.85 14.84
N GLY A 171 -19.34 -28.28 15.88
CA GLY A 171 -18.87 -28.38 17.26
C GLY A 171 -18.45 -27.04 17.85
N SER A 172 -17.68 -27.08 18.93
CA SER A 172 -17.18 -25.89 19.61
C SER A 172 -15.74 -26.13 20.01
N ALA A 173 -14.85 -25.38 19.37
CA ALA A 173 -13.42 -25.45 19.64
C ALA A 173 -13.16 -25.18 21.12
N ARG A 174 -12.28 -25.98 21.71
CA ARG A 174 -11.93 -25.90 23.12
C ARG A 174 -11.00 -24.71 23.37
N SER A 175 -11.26 -23.94 24.43
CA SER A 175 -10.46 -22.73 24.74
C SER A 175 -8.98 -23.05 24.92
N CYS A 176 -8.10 -22.15 24.45
CA CYS A 176 -6.64 -22.34 24.52
C CYS A 176 -6.15 -22.55 25.97
N SER A 177 -6.79 -21.91 26.95
CA SER A 177 -6.41 -22.02 28.36
C SER A 177 -6.61 -23.42 28.97
N LEU A 178 -7.22 -24.36 28.24
CA LEU A 178 -7.41 -25.74 28.67
C LEU A 178 -6.27 -26.67 28.22
N TYR A 179 -5.29 -26.18 27.47
CA TYR A 179 -4.10 -26.94 27.09
C TYR A 179 -2.94 -26.63 28.04
N PHE A 180 -2.34 -27.69 28.58
CA PHE A 180 -1.28 -27.59 29.60
C PHE A 180 0.11 -27.97 29.07
N SER A 181 0.25 -28.15 27.76
CA SER A 181 1.55 -28.38 27.12
C SER A 181 1.68 -27.57 25.83
N GLU A 182 2.89 -27.10 25.56
CA GLU A 182 3.29 -26.39 24.34
C GLU A 182 2.83 -27.12 23.09
N TYR A 183 3.16 -28.42 22.98
CA TYR A 183 2.78 -29.25 21.84
C TYR A 183 1.27 -29.28 21.58
N THR A 184 0.47 -29.46 22.64
CA THR A 184 -1.01 -29.46 22.49
C THR A 184 -1.57 -28.08 22.19
N CYS A 185 -0.90 -27.01 22.64
CA CYS A 185 -1.32 -25.63 22.43
C CYS A 185 -1.08 -25.19 20.98
N GLU A 186 0.16 -25.33 20.51
CA GLU A 186 0.55 -24.93 19.15
C GLU A 186 -0.10 -25.80 18.07
N GLY A 187 -0.50 -27.02 18.42
CA GLY A 187 -1.30 -27.88 17.57
C GLY A 187 -2.73 -27.37 17.32
N GLN A 188 -3.19 -26.40 18.12
CA GLN A 188 -4.48 -25.74 17.92
C GLN A 188 -4.27 -24.44 17.17
N GLY A 189 -4.78 -24.35 15.95
CA GLY A 189 -4.71 -23.11 15.18
C GLY A 189 -5.24 -21.94 15.99
N TYR A 190 -4.46 -20.85 16.04
CA TYR A 190 -4.74 -19.59 16.76
C TYR A 190 -4.53 -19.63 18.30
N CYS A 191 -3.93 -20.70 18.83
CA CYS A 191 -3.36 -20.71 20.18
C CYS A 191 -1.83 -20.62 20.12
N TYR A 192 -1.22 -19.97 21.11
CA TYR A 192 0.23 -19.81 21.23
C TYR A 192 0.67 -20.11 22.66
N TRP A 193 1.80 -20.78 22.80
CA TRP A 193 2.39 -21.08 24.09
C TRP A 193 3.25 -19.90 24.56
N LEU A 194 2.82 -19.26 25.64
CA LEU A 194 3.66 -18.36 26.44
C LEU A 194 3.87 -19.04 27.81
N PRO A 195 4.04 -18.40 28.99
CA PRO A 195 4.21 -19.22 30.20
C PRO A 195 3.02 -20.18 30.42
N ASP A 196 1.86 -19.87 29.82
CA ASP A 196 0.69 -20.75 29.66
C ASP A 196 0.17 -20.73 28.19
N CYS A 197 -0.75 -21.63 27.85
CA CYS A 197 -1.41 -21.62 26.53
C CYS A 197 -2.48 -20.52 26.45
N GLU A 198 -2.26 -19.55 25.58
CA GLU A 198 -3.18 -18.45 25.37
C GLU A 198 -3.64 -18.39 23.93
N GLY A 199 -4.85 -17.91 23.71
CA GLY A 199 -5.28 -17.58 22.36
C GLY A 199 -4.94 -16.13 22.04
N VAL A 200 -4.52 -15.89 20.80
CA VAL A 200 -4.17 -14.56 20.33
C VAL A 200 -5.27 -14.01 19.42
N ALA A 201 -5.39 -12.69 19.37
CA ALA A 201 -6.18 -12.05 18.33
C ALA A 201 -5.60 -12.37 16.94
N TYR A 202 -6.43 -12.28 15.89
CA TYR A 202 -5.95 -12.52 14.54
C TYR A 202 -4.84 -11.53 14.16
N SER A 203 -3.83 -12.00 13.42
CA SER A 203 -2.70 -11.20 12.97
C SER A 203 -3.16 -9.90 12.30
N CYS A 204 -2.48 -8.79 12.56
CA CYS A 204 -2.82 -7.49 11.98
C CYS A 204 -2.94 -7.55 10.45
N GLY A 205 -2.03 -8.28 9.78
CA GLY A 205 -2.05 -8.44 8.31
C GLY A 205 -3.27 -9.18 7.74
N SER A 206 -4.15 -9.73 8.58
CA SER A 206 -5.41 -10.34 8.14
C SER A 206 -6.59 -9.37 8.10
N PHE A 207 -6.42 -8.14 8.61
CA PHE A 207 -7.48 -7.13 8.65
C PHE A 207 -7.41 -6.17 7.47
N ASP A 208 -8.59 -5.78 6.99
CA ASP A 208 -8.72 -4.62 6.10
C ASP A 208 -8.39 -3.31 6.85
N ALA A 209 -8.28 -2.22 6.09
CA ALA A 209 -7.88 -0.92 6.65
C ALA A 209 -8.83 -0.41 7.75
N ALA A 210 -10.13 -0.64 7.58
CA ALA A 210 -11.15 -0.20 8.53
C ALA A 210 -11.04 -0.97 9.85
N THR A 211 -10.96 -2.29 9.77
CA THR A 211 -10.88 -3.18 10.92
C THR A 211 -9.56 -3.01 11.64
N CYS A 212 -8.45 -2.82 10.92
CA CYS A 212 -7.11 -2.67 11.47
C CYS A 212 -7.04 -1.65 12.61
N THR A 213 -7.59 -0.45 12.38
CA THR A 213 -7.55 0.66 13.35
C THR A 213 -8.40 0.43 14.60
N THR A 214 -9.29 -0.56 14.55
CA THR A 214 -10.12 -0.97 15.70
C THR A 214 -9.45 -2.06 16.55
N GLN A 215 -8.41 -2.72 16.04
CA GLN A 215 -7.76 -3.83 16.72
C GLN A 215 -6.61 -3.35 17.61
N PRO A 216 -6.61 -3.68 18.92
CA PRO A 216 -5.55 -3.26 19.83
C PRO A 216 -4.15 -3.75 19.42
N GLY A 217 -3.26 -2.81 19.14
CA GLY A 217 -1.87 -3.08 18.74
C GLY A 217 -1.61 -3.13 17.23
N CYS A 218 -2.67 -2.98 16.41
CA CYS A 218 -2.56 -2.86 14.96
C CYS A 218 -2.58 -1.40 14.50
N TYR A 219 -1.91 -1.10 13.39
CA TYR A 219 -1.90 0.22 12.74
C TYR A 219 -1.73 0.09 11.23
N LEU A 220 -2.16 1.13 10.49
CA LEU A 220 -1.98 1.22 9.05
C LEU A 220 -0.60 1.79 8.74
N GLU A 221 0.13 1.10 7.87
CA GLU A 221 1.37 1.55 7.24
C GLU A 221 1.12 1.88 5.76
#